data_AF-A0A820X4A6-F1
#
_entry.id   AF-A0A820X4A6-F1
#
_cell.length_a   1.000
_cell.length_b   1.000
_cell.length_c   1.000
_cell.angle_alpha   90.00
_cell.angle_beta   90.00
_cell.angle_gamma   90.00
#
_symmetry.space_group_name_H-M   'P 1'
#
loop_
_entity.id
_entity.type
_entity.pdbx_description
1 polymer ?
#
loop_
_entity_poly.entity_id
_entity_poly.type
_entity_poly.pdbx_seq_one_letter_code
_entity_poly.pdbx_strand_id
1 'polypeptide(L)'
;MDECKRICNRLTIMANGQLACLGTIQHLKSKFRQGYTIEIKVRSTDNDLNATTMQNVQSFLLSQKQYQIEVKETTQSTGLFQVVGSTPAELFQLLEEHK
;
A
#
# COMPACT_ATOMS: atom_id res chain seq x y z
N MET A 1 7.81 -16.41 7.32
CA MET A 1 8.84 -15.56 6.67
C MET A 1 9.56 -14.65 7.67
N ASP A 2 8.93 -14.26 8.79
CA ASP A 2 9.53 -13.31 9.73
C ASP A 2 10.70 -13.85 10.55
N GLU A 3 10.75 -15.16 10.80
CA GLU A 3 11.89 -15.80 11.48
C GLU A 3 13.18 -15.72 10.64
N CYS A 4 13.08 -15.96 9.33
CA CYS A 4 14.21 -15.77 8.40
C CYS A 4 14.66 -14.30 8.31
N LYS A 5 13.77 -13.32 8.50
CA LYS A 5 14.18 -11.89 8.54
C LYS A 5 15.03 -11.55 9.77
N ARG A 6 14.87 -12.31 10.86
CA ARG A 6 15.62 -12.11 12.10
C ARG A 6 16.99 -12.76 12.08
N ILE A 7 17.14 -13.88 11.37
CA ILE A 7 18.37 -14.68 11.35
C ILE A 7 19.22 -14.42 10.09
N CYS A 8 18.59 -14.16 8.95
CA CYS A 8 19.29 -14.00 7.67
C CYS A 8 19.50 -12.52 7.32
N ASN A 9 20.76 -12.13 7.09
CA ASN A 9 21.10 -10.77 6.66
C ASN A 9 20.87 -10.54 5.15
N ARG A 10 20.79 -11.62 4.36
CA ARG A 10 20.61 -11.59 2.90
C ARG A 10 19.59 -12.66 2.48
N LEU A 11 18.86 -12.37 1.41
CA LEU A 11 17.91 -13.26 0.77
C LEU A 11 18.30 -13.49 -0.68
N THR A 12 18.04 -14.70 -1.13
CA THR A 12 18.18 -15.14 -2.53
C THR A 12 16.80 -15.46 -3.08
N ILE A 13 16.46 -14.94 -4.26
CA ILE A 13 15.23 -15.26 -4.98
C ILE A 13 15.62 -16.07 -6.22
N MET A 14 15.01 -17.24 -6.38
CA MET A 14 15.13 -18.08 -7.57
C MET A 14 13.83 -18.05 -8.36
N ALA A 15 13.92 -18.05 -9.69
CA ALA A 15 12.77 -18.16 -10.60
C ALA A 15 13.15 -19.10 -11.74
N ASN A 16 12.24 -20.01 -12.11
CA ASN A 16 12.48 -21.00 -13.18
C ASN A 16 13.79 -21.80 -13.01
N GLY A 17 14.14 -22.16 -11.76
CA GLY A 17 15.36 -22.91 -11.45
C GLY A 17 16.67 -22.11 -11.55
N GLN A 18 16.60 -20.80 -11.80
CA GLN A 18 17.77 -19.93 -11.92
C GLN A 18 17.80 -18.87 -10.82
N LEU A 19 19.01 -18.42 -10.48
CA LEU A 19 19.24 -17.31 -9.53
C LEU A 19 18.75 -16.00 -10.15
N ALA A 20 17.64 -15.45 -9.63
CA ALA A 20 17.04 -14.22 -10.15
C ALA A 20 17.60 -12.97 -9.47
N CYS A 21 17.70 -12.97 -8.13
CA CYS A 21 18.35 -11.88 -7.39
C CYS A 21 18.86 -12.29 -6.01
N LEU A 22 19.84 -11.54 -5.50
CA LEU A 22 20.47 -11.73 -4.19
C LEU A 22 20.69 -10.36 -3.55
N GLY A 23 20.32 -10.19 -2.28
CA GLY A 23 20.53 -8.92 -1.58
C GLY A 23 19.98 -8.91 -0.16
N THR A 24 20.20 -7.83 0.59
CA THR A 24 19.51 -7.63 1.87
C THR A 24 18.01 -7.43 1.61
N ILE A 25 17.17 -7.69 2.62
CA ILE A 25 15.72 -7.46 2.53
C ILE A 25 15.41 -6.03 2.10
N GLN A 26 16.15 -5.05 2.63
CA GLN A 26 15.97 -3.65 2.30
C GLN A 26 16.36 -3.34 0.86
N HIS A 27 17.48 -3.88 0.38
CA HIS A 27 17.90 -3.70 -1.02
C HIS A 27 16.88 -4.31 -1.99
N LEU A 28 16.42 -5.54 -1.72
CA LEU A 28 15.42 -6.21 -2.56
C LEU A 28 14.08 -5.46 -2.55
N LYS A 29 13.63 -4.99 -1.39
CA LYS A 29 12.44 -4.12 -1.30
C LYS A 29 12.66 -2.84 -2.12
N SER A 30 13.76 -2.13 -1.94
CA SER A 30 13.99 -0.89 -2.70
C SER A 30 14.09 -1.10 -4.20
N LYS A 31 14.67 -2.23 -4.65
CA LYS A 31 14.91 -2.51 -6.06
C LYS A 31 13.69 -3.09 -6.79
N PHE A 32 12.92 -3.94 -6.10
CA PHE A 32 11.86 -4.73 -6.73
C PHE A 32 10.46 -4.43 -6.19
N ARG A 33 10.30 -3.70 -5.08
CA ARG A 33 8.97 -3.30 -4.61
C ARG A 33 8.39 -2.28 -5.59
N GLN A 34 7.17 -2.54 -6.02
CA GLN A 34 6.39 -1.61 -6.83
C GLN A 34 5.27 -1.05 -5.96
N GLY A 35 5.52 0.12 -5.38
CA GLY A 35 4.54 0.84 -4.58
C GLY A 35 4.42 0.42 -3.11
N TYR A 36 3.32 0.81 -2.49
CA TYR A 36 2.98 0.52 -1.09
C TYR A 36 1.48 0.32 -0.93
N THR A 37 1.08 -0.31 0.18
CA THR A 37 -0.33 -0.49 0.53
C THR A 37 -0.68 0.45 1.67
N ILE A 38 -1.80 1.16 1.54
CA ILE A 38 -2.38 1.98 2.60
C ILE A 38 -3.65 1.34 3.12
N GLU A 39 -3.83 1.41 4.43
CA GLU A 39 -5.05 1.03 5.12
C GLU A 39 -5.69 2.30 5.67
N ILE A 40 -6.88 2.65 5.16
CA ILE A 40 -7.65 3.79 5.63
C ILE A 40 -8.79 3.27 6.49
N LYS A 41 -8.87 3.79 7.72
CA LYS A 41 -9.94 3.45 8.67
C LYS A 41 -10.80 4.68 8.93
N VAL A 42 -12.09 4.55 8.68
CA VAL A 42 -13.12 5.54 9.01
C VAL A 42 -13.82 5.09 10.28
N ARG A 43 -14.00 6.01 11.23
CA ARG A 43 -14.68 5.76 12.50
C ARG A 43 -15.73 6.82 12.77
N SER A 44 -16.98 6.46 12.51
CA SER A 44 -18.20 7.14 12.95
C SER A 44 -19.02 6.19 13.82
N THR A 45 -19.85 6.75 14.70
CA THR A 45 -20.84 6.00 15.50
C THR A 45 -21.94 5.38 14.65
N ASP A 46 -22.07 5.82 13.41
CA ASP A 46 -23.08 5.39 12.45
C ASP A 46 -22.40 4.63 11.29
N ASN A 47 -22.85 3.39 11.06
CA ASN A 47 -22.29 2.52 10.03
C ASN A 47 -22.61 2.99 8.61
N ASP A 48 -23.76 3.63 8.40
CA ASP A 48 -24.16 4.13 7.08
C ASP A 48 -23.32 5.37 6.70
N LEU A 49 -22.98 6.19 7.70
CA LEU A 49 -22.02 7.28 7.56
C LEU A 49 -20.61 6.77 7.23
N ASN A 50 -20.18 5.66 7.86
CA ASN A 50 -18.88 5.03 7.55
C ASN A 50 -18.82 4.57 6.09
N ALA A 51 -19.84 3.86 5.63
CA ALA A 51 -19.91 3.36 4.26
C ALA A 51 -19.88 4.49 3.22
N THR A 52 -20.65 5.55 3.46
CA THR A 52 -20.69 6.74 2.59
C THR A 52 -19.34 7.46 2.55
N THR A 53 -18.72 7.65 3.72
CA THR A 53 -17.40 8.28 3.82
C THR A 53 -16.34 7.45 3.10
N MET A 54 -16.37 6.12 3.25
CA MET A 54 -15.44 5.24 2.55
C MET A 54 -15.60 5.31 1.03
N GLN A 55 -16.83 5.40 0.53
CA GLN A 55 -17.10 5.60 -0.90
C GLN A 55 -16.53 6.94 -1.40
N ASN A 56 -16.65 8.00 -0.61
CA ASN A 56 -16.08 9.31 -0.94
C ASN A 56 -14.54 9.26 -0.98
N VAL A 57 -13.91 8.61 0.01
CA VAL A 57 -12.45 8.41 0.04
C VAL A 57 -11.99 7.61 -1.17
N GLN A 58 -12.66 6.51 -1.49
CA GLN A 58 -12.33 5.69 -2.66
C GLN A 58 -12.46 6.52 -3.95
N SER A 59 -13.53 7.28 -4.11
CA SER A 59 -13.76 8.13 -5.28
C SER A 59 -12.68 9.22 -5.41
N PHE A 60 -12.31 9.85 -4.30
CA PHE A 60 -11.24 10.84 -4.26
C PHE A 60 -9.91 10.22 -4.68
N LEU A 61 -9.50 9.10 -4.09
CA LEU A 61 -8.24 8.44 -4.42
C LEU A 61 -8.17 8.03 -5.90
N LEU A 62 -9.25 7.45 -6.44
CA LEU A 62 -9.29 7.05 -7.85
C LEU A 62 -9.33 8.25 -8.81
N SER A 63 -9.74 9.44 -8.35
CA SER A 63 -9.70 10.65 -9.17
C SER A 63 -8.28 11.20 -9.40
N GLN A 64 -7.32 10.83 -8.55
CA GLN A 64 -5.94 11.32 -8.57
C GLN A 64 -5.12 10.59 -9.64
N LYS A 65 -5.30 10.98 -10.91
CA LYS A 65 -4.65 10.36 -12.08
C LYS A 65 -3.12 10.37 -12.08
N GLN A 66 -2.51 11.20 -11.24
CA GLN A 66 -1.05 11.23 -11.07
C GLN A 66 -0.52 9.95 -10.41
N TYR A 67 -1.36 9.22 -9.68
CA TYR A 67 -1.00 8.01 -8.96
C TYR A 67 -1.69 6.78 -9.55
N GLN A 68 -0.99 5.65 -9.60
CA GLN A 68 -1.61 4.38 -9.96
C GLN A 68 -2.17 3.74 -8.69
N ILE A 69 -3.43 4.04 -8.38
CA ILE A 69 -4.11 3.55 -7.19
C ILE A 69 -5.07 2.41 -7.58
N GLU A 70 -4.88 1.26 -6.97
CA GLU A 70 -5.71 0.07 -7.13
C GLU A 70 -6.40 -0.27 -5.80
N VAL A 71 -7.71 -0.51 -5.82
CA VAL A 71 -8.45 -0.98 -4.65
C VAL A 71 -8.22 -2.48 -4.49
N LYS A 72 -7.70 -2.92 -3.34
CA LYS A 72 -7.54 -4.35 -3.02
C LYS A 72 -8.74 -4.90 -2.29
N GLU A 73 -9.17 -4.20 -1.24
CA GLU A 73 -10.29 -4.60 -0.41
C GLU A 73 -10.96 -3.35 0.14
N THR A 74 -12.28 -3.35 0.26
CA THR A 74 -12.99 -2.25 0.91
C THR A 74 -14.18 -2.81 1.69
N THR A 75 -14.24 -2.42 2.95
CA THR A 75 -15.32 -2.70 3.89
C THR A 75 -16.00 -1.38 4.25
N GLN A 76 -17.07 -1.42 5.05
CA GLN A 76 -17.77 -0.21 5.48
C GLN A 76 -16.87 0.78 6.24
N SER A 77 -15.88 0.30 6.98
CA SER A 77 -15.03 1.13 7.85
C SER A 77 -13.55 1.08 7.51
N THR A 78 -13.10 0.14 6.67
CA THR A 78 -11.69 -0.04 6.32
C THR A 78 -11.52 -0.23 4.81
N GLY A 79 -10.64 0.55 4.19
CA GLY A 79 -10.23 0.40 2.78
C GLY A 79 -8.75 0.11 2.65
N LEU A 80 -8.39 -0.89 1.84
CA LEU A 80 -7.04 -1.26 1.47
C LEU A 80 -6.76 -0.88 0.01
N PHE A 81 -5.78 -0.01 -0.18
CA PHE A 81 -5.42 0.51 -1.50
C PHE A 81 -3.93 0.26 -1.77
N GLN A 82 -3.61 -0.23 -2.96
CA GLN A 82 -2.24 -0.31 -3.46
C GLN A 82 -1.94 0.94 -4.29
N VAL A 83 -0.86 1.63 -3.96
CA VAL A 83 -0.43 2.86 -4.62
C VAL A 83 0.93 2.62 -5.25
N VAL A 84 1.03 2.86 -6.56
CA VAL A 84 2.27 2.80 -7.33
C VAL A 84 2.57 4.17 -7.93
N GLY A 85 3.86 4.53 -7.97
CA GLY A 85 4.32 5.78 -8.58
C GLY A 85 4.36 6.98 -7.65
N SER A 86 4.18 6.80 -6.34
CA SER A 86 4.43 7.85 -5.33
C SER A 86 5.25 7.35 -4.15
N THR A 87 5.71 8.30 -3.34
CA THR A 87 6.17 8.02 -1.98
C THR A 87 4.99 8.10 -1.00
N PRO A 88 5.05 7.40 0.14
CA PRO A 88 4.06 7.59 1.20
C PRO A 88 3.95 9.07 1.64
N ALA A 89 5.06 9.81 1.67
CA ALA A 89 5.09 11.21 2.08
C ALA A 89 4.25 12.11 1.16
N GLU A 90 4.36 11.94 -0.17
CA GLU A 90 3.56 12.69 -1.15
C GLU A 90 2.06 12.45 -0.98
N LEU A 91 1.67 11.20 -0.73
CA LEU A 91 0.26 10.86 -0.51
C LEU A 91 -0.25 11.36 0.86
N PHE A 92 0.57 11.33 1.91
CA PHE A 92 0.21 11.93 3.19
C PHE A 92 -0.03 13.44 3.05
N GLN A 93 0.85 14.14 2.34
CA GLN A 93 0.68 15.58 2.10
C GLN A 93 -0.62 15.87 1.31
N LEU A 94 -0.90 15.09 0.27
CA LEU A 94 -2.16 15.19 -0.49
C LEU A 94 -3.40 15.02 0.42
N LEU A 95 -3.35 14.05 1.34
CA LEU A 95 -4.46 13.81 2.27
C LEU A 95 -4.62 14.94 3.30
N GLU A 96 -3.52 15.57 3.72
CA GLU A 96 -3.56 16.72 4.63
C GLU A 96 -4.09 17.99 3.96
N GLU A 97 -3.76 18.21 2.69
CA GLU A 97 -4.25 19.33 1.89
C GLU A 97 -5.78 19.26 1.64
N HIS A 98 -6.37 18.07 1.71
CA HIS A 98 -7.78 17.79 1.43
C HIS A 98 -8.57 17.25 2.64
N LYS A 99 -8.12 17.57 3.86
CA LYS A 99 -8.78 17.19 5.12
C LYS A 99 -10.01 18.04 5.43
#